data_AF-R6YAW0-F1
#
_entry.id   AF-R6YAW0-F1
#
_cell.length_a   1.000
_cell.length_b   1.000
_cell.length_c   1.000
_cell.angle_alpha   90.00
_cell.angle_beta   90.00
_cell.angle_gamma   90.00
#
_symmetry.space_group_name_H-M   'P 1'
#
loop_
_entity.id
_entity.type
_entity.pdbx_description
1 polymer ?
#
loop_
_entity_poly.entity_id
_entity_poly.type
_entity_poly.pdbx_seq_one_letter_code
_entity_poly.pdbx_strand_id
1 'polypeptide(L)' 'MLLRQVLADGRAQRRRGCVLTCKAGLVSYYEKFGFQNRGVSPSALARQTWYDMAALFAPGR' A
#
# COMPACT_ATOMS: atom_id res chain seq x y z
N MET A 1 0.44 -10.07 12.90
CA MET A 1 1.40 -9.51 11.92
C MET A 1 1.04 -8.03 11.69
N LEU A 2 1.99 -7.10 11.88
CA LEU A 2 1.73 -5.65 11.99
C LEU A 2 0.91 -5.07 10.83
N LEU A 3 1.26 -5.39 9.58
CA LEU A 3 0.61 -4.80 8.41
C LEU A 3 -0.89 -5.14 8.31
N ARG A 4 -1.28 -6.35 8.73
CA ARG A 4 -2.69 -6.75 8.81
C ARG A 4 -3.46 -5.92 9.83
N GLN A 5 -2.84 -5.62 10.97
CA GLN A 5 -3.45 -4.78 12.01
C GLN A 5 -3.66 -3.35 11.49
N VAL A 6 -2.65 -2.75 10.85
CA VAL A 6 -2.76 -1.42 10.24
C VAL A 6 -3.94 -1.33 9.26
N LEU A 7 -4.11 -2.33 8.40
CA LEU A 7 -5.24 -2.38 7.47
C LEU A 7 -6.59 -2.60 8.17
N ALA A 8 -6.63 -3.38 9.25
CA ALA A 8 -7.84 -3.59 10.05
C ALA A 8 -8.26 -2.30 10.75
N ASP A 9 -7.32 -1.62 11.41
CA ASP A 9 -7.54 -0.35 12.10
C ASP A 9 -8.00 0.73 11.10
N GLY A 10 -7.39 0.77 9.91
CA GLY A 10 -7.81 1.69 8.86
C GLY A 10 -9.26 1.50 8.42
N ARG A 11 -9.74 0.25 8.33
CA ARG A 11 -11.14 -0.06 8.04
C ARG A 11 -12.06 0.34 9.20
N ALA A 12 -11.69 0.01 10.45
CA ALA A 12 -12.45 0.37 11.64
C ALA A 12 -12.60 1.90 11.79
N GLN A 13 -11.57 2.64 11.41
CA GLN A 13 -11.56 4.11 11.38
C GLN A 13 -12.29 4.72 10.15
N ARG A 14 -12.96 3.91 9.32
CA ARG A 14 -13.64 4.34 8.09
C ARG A 14 -12.76 5.14 7.13
N ARG A 15 -11.47 4.82 7.05
CA ARG A 15 -10.58 5.39 6.02
C ARG A 15 -10.97 4.86 4.63
N ARG A 16 -10.53 5.56 3.58
CA ARG A 16 -10.74 5.09 2.20
C ARG A 16 -9.75 4.00 1.77
N GLY A 17 -8.60 3.92 2.46
CA GLY A 17 -7.54 2.97 2.13
C GLY A 17 -6.23 3.32 2.82
N CYS A 18 -5.19 2.60 2.43
CA CYS A 18 -3.80 2.82 2.83
C CYS A 18 -2.92 2.88 1.58
N VAL A 19 -2.02 3.86 1.53
CA VAL A 19 -1.04 4.02 0.44
C VAL A 19 0.37 4.03 1.03
N LEU A 20 1.33 3.48 0.28
CA LEU A 20 2.74 3.49 0.62
C LEU A 20 3.61 3.47 -0.64
N THR A 21 4.88 3.85 -0.49
CA THR A 21 5.92 3.66 -1.50
C THR A 21 6.83 2.51 -1.10
N CYS A 22 7.24 1.68 -2.06
CA CYS A 22 8.16 0.58 -1.81
C CYS A 22 9.19 0.39 -2.94
N LYS A 23 10.27 -0.34 -2.65
CA LYS A 23 11.26 -0.75 -3.67
C LYS A 23 10.68 -1.87 -4.54
N ALA A 24 11.19 -2.00 -5.76
CA ALA A 24 10.74 -3.03 -6.72
C ALA A 24 10.66 -4.45 -6.10
N GLY A 25 11.68 -4.87 -5.34
CA GLY A 25 11.72 -6.20 -4.71
C GLY A 25 10.69 -6.44 -3.60
N LEU A 26 9.98 -5.40 -3.15
CA LEU A 26 8.94 -5.50 -2.12
C LEU A 26 7.51 -5.47 -2.69
N VAL A 27 7.33 -5.23 -3.99
CA VAL A 27 6.00 -5.15 -4.63
C VAL A 27 5.21 -6.43 -4.34
N SER A 28 5.76 -7.59 -4.67
CA SER A 28 5.11 -8.89 -4.45
C SER A 28 4.93 -9.27 -2.98
N TYR A 29 5.70 -8.65 -2.08
CA TYR A 29 5.46 -8.81 -0.64
C TYR A 29 4.19 -8.07 -0.22
N TYR A 30 3.99 -6.83 -0.68
CA TYR A 30 2.80 -6.04 -0.33
C TYR A 30 1.53 -6.52 -1.03
N GLU A 31 1.64 -7.08 -2.24
CA GLU A 31 0.50 -7.70 -2.96
C GLU A 31 -0.18 -8.81 -2.13
N LYS A 32 0.58 -9.57 -1.33
CA LYS A 32 0.04 -10.61 -0.42
C LYS A 32 -0.93 -10.06 0.63
N PHE A 33 -0.88 -8.76 0.92
CA PHE A 33 -1.76 -8.09 1.87
C PHE A 33 -2.93 -7.36 1.20
N GLY A 34 -3.05 -7.43 -0.13
CA GLY A 34 -4.10 -6.76 -0.91
C GLY A 34 -3.75 -5.34 -1.37
N PHE A 35 -2.48 -4.94 -1.32
CA PHE A 35 -2.03 -3.73 -1.99
C PHE A 35 -1.93 -3.97 -3.50
N GLN A 36 -2.36 -2.99 -4.27
CA GLN A 36 -2.22 -2.97 -5.73
C GLN A 36 -1.09 -2.02 -6.12
N ASN A 37 -0.22 -2.47 -7.03
CA ASN A 37 0.80 -1.63 -7.62
C ASN A 37 0.18 -0.59 -8.56
N ARG A 38 0.47 0.69 -8.32
CA ARG A 38 0.01 1.84 -9.12
C ARG A 38 1.05 2.31 -10.13
N GLY A 39 2.20 1.65 -10.18
CA GLY A 39 3.31 1.97 -11.09
C GLY A 39 4.47 2.66 -10.38
N VAL A 40 5.40 3.17 -11.19
CA VAL A 40 6.58 3.88 -10.71
C VAL A 40 6.15 5.19 -10.03
N SER A 41 6.57 5.35 -8.79
CA SER A 41 6.33 6.57 -8.02
C SER A 41 7.11 7.73 -8.61
N PRO A 42 6.55 8.96 -8.66
CA PRO A 42 7.29 10.17 -9.03
C PRO A 42 8.38 10.53 -7.99
N SER A 43 8.41 9.88 -6.83
CA SER A 43 9.42 10.12 -5.81
C SER A 43 10.79 9.59 -6.25
N ALA A 44 11.76 10.49 -6.38
CA ALA A 44 13.17 10.17 -6.66
C ALA A 44 14.03 10.10 -5.39
N LEU A 45 13.43 9.77 -4.24
CA LEU A 45 14.13 9.70 -2.96
C LEU A 45 15.32 8.72 -3.07
N ALA A 46 16.50 9.18 -2.63
CA ALA A 46 17.74 8.42 -2.68
C ALA A 46 18.15 7.92 -4.08
N ARG A 47 17.67 8.57 -5.16
CA ARG A 47 17.97 8.20 -6.57
C ARG A 47 17.62 6.75 -6.90
N GLN A 48 16.61 6.19 -6.23
CA GLN A 48 16.11 4.83 -6.43
C GLN A 48 14.73 4.87 -7.09
N THR A 49 14.40 3.83 -7.86
CA THR A 49 13.05 3.64 -8.40
C THR A 49 12.15 3.10 -7.30
N TRP A 50 11.09 3.85 -7.01
CA TRP A 50 10.04 3.47 -6.07
C TRP A 50 8.76 3.12 -6.81
N TYR A 51 7.91 2.33 -6.16
CA TYR A 51 6.59 1.94 -6.65
C TYR A 51 5.53 2.36 -5.67
N ASP A 52 4.47 2.99 -6.17
CA ASP A 52 3.31 3.37 -5.38
C ASP A 52 2.40 2.15 -5.21
N MET A 53 2.02 1.84 -3.97
CA MET A 53 1.17 0.72 -3.61
C MET A 53 -0.07 1.22 -2.88
N ALA A 54 -1.25 0.71 -3.24
CA ALA A 54 -2.52 1.13 -2.64
C ALA A 54 -3.42 -0.05 -2.25
N ALA A 55 -3.86 -0.09 -1.00
CA ALA A 55 -4.92 -0.98 -0.52
C ALA A 55 -6.18 -0.13 -0.27
N LEU A 56 -7.11 -0.15 -1.22
CA LEU A 56 -8.39 0.56 -1.08
C LEU A 56 -9.36 -0.28 -0.25
N PHE A 57 -10.08 0.35 0.66
CA PHE A 57 -11.14 -0.30 1.42
C PHE A 57 -12.43 -0.13 0.64
N ALA A 58 -13.12 -1.23 0.37
CA ALA A 58 -14.42 -1.17 -0.29
C ALA A 58 -15.35 -0.27 0.54
N PRO A 59 -16.15 0.61 -0.10
CA PRO A 59 -17.23 1.27 0.61
C PRO A 59 -18.14 0.18 1.18
N GLY A 60 -18.36 0.21 2.50
CA GLY A 60 -19.23 -0.74 3.17
C GLY A 60 -20.59 -0.76 2.48
N ARG A 61 -21.04 -1.96 2.10
CA ARG A 61 -22.40 -2.19 1.61
C ARG A 61 -23.41 -1.99 2.75
#